data_AF-A0A966NG18-F1
#
_entry.id   AF-A0A966NG18-F1
#
_cell.length_a   1.000
_cell.length_b   1.000
_cell.length_c   1.000
_cell.angle_alpha   90.00
_cell.angle_beta   90.00
_cell.angle_gamma   90.00
#
_symmetry.space_group_name_H-M   'P 1'
#
loop_
_entity.id
_entity.type
_entity.pdbx_description
1 polymer ?
#
loop_
_entity_poly.entity_id
_entity_poly.type
_entity_poly.pdbx_seq_one_letter_code
_entity_poly.pdbx_strand_id
1 'polypeptide(L)'
;DQNGYDLTRAEQLYAAANGYDAKEHRYRFTCKEPWYVESYRKVEGPHLNHADLYFRRGFGGDAREQLKEITHEMPVFHKLLSMRPKWGMDISVDYADKQGNVFELLHFEWDGFFFDKVLEMKRQVEAVISEIDWDKGAKEMLERKDEWHSLDFFGQSDWKQAFWGLPKEQFKEVIWK
;
A
#
# COMPACT_ATOMS: atom_id res chain seq x y z
N ASP A 1 -1.43 -14.25 -5.05
CA ASP A 1 -0.67 -13.37 -4.16
C ASP A 1 -1.03 -13.68 -2.70
N GLN A 2 -0.01 -13.92 -1.88
CA GLN A 2 -0.15 -14.36 -0.48
C GLN A 2 -0.28 -13.18 0.48
N ASN A 3 0.31 -12.04 0.14
CA ASN A 3 0.49 -10.92 1.06
C ASN A 3 0.21 -9.56 0.44
N GLY A 4 0.10 -9.42 -0.88
CA GLY A 4 -0.38 -8.19 -1.51
C GLY A 4 -1.88 -8.24 -1.85
N TYR A 5 -2.23 -7.40 -2.82
CA TYR A 5 -3.59 -7.11 -3.25
C TYR A 5 -3.92 -7.61 -4.66
N ASP A 6 -3.09 -8.47 -5.26
CA ASP A 6 -3.43 -9.06 -6.55
C ASP A 6 -4.58 -10.07 -6.39
N LEU A 7 -5.63 -9.87 -7.19
CA LEU A 7 -6.83 -10.69 -7.20
C LEU A 7 -6.71 -11.84 -8.19
N THR A 8 -7.07 -13.05 -7.76
CA THR A 8 -7.40 -14.15 -8.66
C THR A 8 -8.66 -13.84 -9.45
N ARG A 9 -8.94 -14.63 -10.51
CA ARG A 9 -10.16 -14.45 -11.30
C ARG A 9 -11.44 -14.62 -10.47
N ALA A 10 -11.45 -15.54 -9.51
CA ALA A 10 -12.59 -15.74 -8.61
C ALA A 10 -12.84 -14.49 -7.75
N GLU A 11 -11.78 -13.87 -7.23
CA GLU A 11 -11.88 -12.65 -6.41
C GLU A 11 -12.34 -11.45 -7.24
N GLN A 12 -11.90 -11.33 -8.50
CA GLN A 12 -12.37 -10.29 -9.42
C GLN A 12 -13.88 -10.41 -9.68
N LEU A 13 -14.37 -11.63 -9.98
CA LEU A 13 -15.80 -11.88 -10.19
C LEU A 13 -16.61 -11.60 -8.93
N TYR A 14 -16.09 -11.97 -7.76
CA TYR A 14 -16.72 -11.69 -6.48
C TYR A 14 -16.77 -10.19 -6.19
N ALA A 15 -15.68 -9.45 -6.44
CA ALA A 15 -15.63 -8.00 -6.31
C ALA A 15 -16.69 -7.33 -7.21
N ALA A 16 -16.75 -7.71 -8.48
CA ALA A 16 -17.72 -7.18 -9.44
C ALA A 16 -19.17 -7.45 -9.02
N ALA A 17 -19.47 -8.66 -8.55
CA ALA A 17 -20.80 -9.00 -8.02
C ALA A 17 -21.20 -8.19 -6.78
N ASN A 18 -20.22 -7.62 -6.05
CA ASN A 18 -20.44 -6.76 -4.89
C ASN A 18 -20.27 -5.26 -5.22
N GLY A 19 -20.28 -4.88 -6.49
CA GLY A 19 -20.22 -3.48 -6.93
C GLY A 19 -18.84 -2.84 -6.89
N TYR A 20 -17.77 -3.64 -6.82
CA TYR A 20 -16.40 -3.15 -6.87
C TYR A 20 -15.75 -3.51 -8.20
N ASP A 21 -15.13 -2.52 -8.84
CA ASP A 21 -14.37 -2.74 -10.06
C ASP A 21 -12.89 -2.96 -9.75
N ALA A 22 -12.35 -4.09 -10.18
CA ALA A 22 -10.94 -4.38 -10.03
C ALA A 22 -10.18 -3.69 -11.16
N LYS A 23 -9.22 -2.84 -10.80
CA LYS A 23 -8.42 -2.06 -11.76
C LYS A 23 -7.19 -2.86 -12.18
N GLU A 24 -6.83 -2.75 -13.44
CA GLU A 24 -5.56 -3.29 -13.93
C GLU A 24 -4.40 -2.52 -13.27
N HIS A 25 -3.46 -3.26 -12.70
CA HIS A 25 -2.21 -2.75 -12.14
C HIS A 25 -1.07 -3.56 -12.73
N ARG A 26 -0.31 -2.93 -13.64
CA ARG A 26 0.73 -3.57 -14.46
C ARG A 26 0.14 -4.71 -15.32
N TYR A 27 0.22 -5.95 -14.85
CA TYR A 27 -0.28 -7.16 -15.53
C TYR A 27 -1.22 -7.99 -14.62
N ARG A 28 -1.69 -7.37 -13.53
CA ARG A 28 -2.52 -7.96 -12.48
C ARG A 28 -3.76 -7.10 -12.27
N PHE A 29 -4.68 -7.57 -11.45
CA PHE A 29 -5.89 -6.84 -11.08
C PHE A 29 -5.92 -6.64 -9.58
N THR A 30 -6.25 -5.42 -9.14
CA THR A 30 -6.35 -5.07 -7.73
C THR A 30 -7.53 -4.15 -7.47
N CYS A 31 -8.09 -4.22 -6.27
CA CYS A 31 -9.10 -3.28 -5.82
C CYS A 31 -8.42 -2.14 -5.07
N LYS A 32 -8.34 -0.97 -5.71
CA LYS A 32 -7.70 0.22 -5.13
C LYS A 32 -8.37 1.51 -5.55
N GLU A 33 -8.23 2.54 -4.71
CA GLU A 33 -8.62 3.91 -4.99
C GLU A 33 -7.45 4.88 -4.75
N PRO A 34 -7.32 5.96 -5.53
CA PRO A 34 -6.32 6.98 -5.25
C PRO A 34 -6.51 7.55 -3.84
N TRP A 35 -5.42 7.63 -3.08
CA TRP A 35 -5.41 8.27 -1.77
C TRP A 35 -5.07 9.76 -1.90
N TYR A 36 -3.96 10.06 -2.56
CA TYR A 36 -3.55 11.40 -2.94
C TYR A 36 -3.32 11.44 -4.45
N VAL A 37 -3.61 12.59 -5.04
CA VAL A 37 -3.36 12.84 -6.46
C VAL A 37 -2.55 14.12 -6.58
N GLU A 38 -1.53 14.07 -7.41
CA GLU A 38 -0.75 15.26 -7.73
C GLU A 38 -1.58 16.15 -8.66
N SER A 39 -1.94 17.35 -8.18
CA SER A 39 -2.69 18.33 -8.98
C SER A 39 -1.83 19.03 -10.02
N TYR A 40 -0.51 19.07 -9.80
CA TYR A 40 0.47 19.65 -10.70
C TYR A 40 1.80 18.90 -10.63
N ARG A 41 2.25 18.38 -11.77
CA ARG A 41 3.52 17.66 -11.87
C ARG A 41 4.67 18.64 -12.08
N LYS A 42 5.51 18.79 -11.05
CA LYS A 42 6.79 19.51 -11.17
C LYS A 42 7.79 18.70 -12.01
N VAL A 43 8.70 19.38 -12.68
CA VAL A 43 9.82 18.75 -13.42
C VAL A 43 11.07 18.54 -12.55
N GLU A 44 11.11 19.18 -11.37
CA GLU A 44 12.17 19.08 -10.38
C GLU A 44 11.58 19.20 -8.97
N GLY A 45 12.29 18.68 -7.98
CA GLY A 45 11.88 18.62 -6.59
C GLY A 45 11.05 17.38 -6.25
N PRO A 46 10.32 17.45 -5.13
CA PRO A 46 9.42 16.38 -4.70
C PRO A 46 8.28 16.16 -5.70
N HIS A 47 7.99 14.90 -6.00
CA HIS A 47 6.88 14.50 -6.88
C HIS A 47 6.26 13.20 -6.40
N LEU A 48 4.94 13.10 -6.55
CA LEU A 48 4.21 11.90 -6.12
C LEU A 48 4.45 10.75 -7.10
N ASN A 49 5.02 9.66 -6.62
CA ASN A 49 5.17 8.43 -7.40
C ASN A 49 3.82 7.69 -7.47
N HIS A 50 3.26 7.39 -6.30
CA HIS A 50 1.92 6.83 -6.14
C HIS A 50 1.38 7.11 -4.73
N ALA A 51 0.05 7.09 -4.61
CA ALA A 51 -0.64 7.09 -3.32
C ALA A 51 -1.98 6.40 -3.49
N ASP A 52 -2.13 5.21 -2.94
CA ASP A 52 -3.28 4.33 -3.17
C ASP A 52 -3.80 3.75 -1.85
N LEU A 53 -5.12 3.63 -1.74
CA LEU A 53 -5.80 2.83 -0.74
C LEU A 53 -6.21 1.49 -1.36
N TYR A 54 -5.89 0.39 -0.69
CA TYR A 54 -6.14 -0.95 -1.18
C TYR A 54 -7.18 -1.68 -0.33
N PHE A 55 -7.93 -2.57 -0.95
CA PHE A 55 -8.70 -3.56 -0.23
C PHE A 55 -8.75 -4.90 -0.98
N ARG A 56 -8.87 -5.98 -0.22
CA ARG A 56 -9.05 -7.33 -0.74
C ARG A 56 -10.02 -8.06 0.16
N ARG A 57 -11.17 -8.44 -0.37
CA ARG A 57 -12.27 -9.04 0.41
C ARG A 57 -12.12 -10.55 0.51
N GLY A 58 -12.58 -11.13 1.62
CA GLY A 58 -12.79 -12.57 1.74
C GLY A 58 -14.19 -12.96 1.29
N PHE A 59 -14.37 -14.21 0.87
CA PHE A 59 -15.67 -14.72 0.41
C PHE A 59 -16.61 -14.98 1.61
N GLY A 60 -17.81 -14.39 1.54
CA GLY A 60 -18.90 -14.57 2.50
C GLY A 60 -20.22 -15.02 1.82
N GLY A 61 -21.22 -15.35 2.64
CA GLY A 61 -22.56 -15.74 2.16
C GLY A 61 -22.54 -16.93 1.20
N ASP A 62 -23.43 -16.91 0.20
CA ASP A 62 -23.58 -17.99 -0.79
C ASP A 62 -22.28 -18.30 -1.53
N ALA A 63 -21.46 -17.29 -1.82
CA ALA A 63 -20.17 -17.47 -2.49
C ALA A 63 -19.19 -18.29 -1.64
N ARG A 64 -19.26 -18.18 -0.30
CA ARG A 64 -18.47 -18.99 0.62
C ARG A 64 -18.94 -20.45 0.62
N GLU A 65 -20.26 -20.68 0.62
CA GLU A 65 -20.81 -22.04 0.60
C GLU A 65 -20.49 -22.74 -0.74
N GLN A 66 -20.60 -22.04 -1.86
CA GLN A 66 -20.15 -22.56 -3.16
C GLN A 66 -18.67 -22.96 -3.16
N LEU A 67 -17.81 -22.12 -2.56
CA LEU A 67 -16.40 -22.45 -2.44
C LEU A 67 -16.14 -23.69 -1.59
N LYS A 68 -16.90 -23.91 -0.51
CA LYS A 68 -16.77 -25.14 0.31
C LYS A 68 -17.05 -26.39 -0.51
N GLU A 69 -18.13 -26.40 -1.28
CA GLU A 69 -18.44 -27.55 -2.15
C GLU A 69 -17.33 -27.78 -3.18
N ILE A 70 -16.83 -26.72 -3.81
CA ILE A 70 -15.70 -26.81 -4.78
C ILE A 70 -14.46 -27.40 -4.11
N THR A 71 -14.21 -27.13 -2.83
CA THR A 71 -13.00 -27.65 -2.15
C THR A 71 -12.98 -29.16 -1.98
N HIS A 72 -14.14 -29.84 -2.02
CA HIS A 72 -14.20 -31.30 -1.96
C HIS A 72 -13.49 -31.95 -3.17
N GLU A 73 -13.58 -31.33 -4.34
CA GLU A 73 -12.93 -31.80 -5.57
C GLU A 73 -11.61 -31.07 -5.85
N MET A 74 -11.50 -29.79 -5.46
CA MET A 74 -10.34 -28.93 -5.73
C MET A 74 -9.79 -28.28 -4.45
N PRO A 75 -8.99 -29.00 -3.64
CA PRO A 75 -8.50 -28.51 -2.34
C PRO A 75 -7.69 -27.20 -2.41
N VAL A 76 -7.11 -26.84 -3.56
CA VAL A 76 -6.39 -25.56 -3.73
C VAL A 76 -7.28 -24.34 -3.42
N PHE A 77 -8.61 -24.47 -3.59
CA PHE A 77 -9.58 -23.42 -3.27
C PHE A 77 -9.73 -23.17 -1.77
N HIS A 78 -9.18 -24.03 -0.90
CA HIS A 78 -9.04 -23.69 0.52
C HIS A 78 -8.25 -22.40 0.73
N LYS A 79 -7.34 -22.03 -0.20
CA LYS A 79 -6.66 -20.73 -0.17
C LYS A 79 -7.66 -19.57 -0.19
N LEU A 80 -8.75 -19.64 -0.95
CA LEU A 80 -9.76 -18.57 -0.99
C LEU A 80 -10.65 -18.56 0.25
N LEU A 81 -10.99 -19.74 0.79
CA LEU A 81 -11.75 -19.86 2.03
C LEU A 81 -10.98 -19.38 3.28
N SER A 82 -9.67 -19.59 3.29
CA SER A 82 -8.79 -19.21 4.39
C SER A 82 -8.40 -17.73 4.38
N MET A 83 -8.73 -16.98 3.32
CA MET A 83 -8.41 -15.55 3.26
C MET A 83 -9.16 -14.74 4.33
N ARG A 84 -8.41 -13.84 4.97
CA ARG A 84 -8.96 -12.74 5.75
C ARG A 84 -9.15 -11.51 4.84
N PRO A 85 -10.23 -10.73 5.00
CA PRO A 85 -10.29 -9.40 4.41
C PRO A 85 -9.07 -8.57 4.83
N LYS A 86 -8.49 -7.85 3.89
CA LYS A 86 -7.28 -7.05 4.08
C LYS A 86 -7.49 -5.66 3.48
N TRP A 87 -6.97 -4.64 4.15
CA TRP A 87 -6.96 -3.25 3.68
C TRP A 87 -5.58 -2.65 3.93
N GLY A 88 -5.20 -1.71 3.09
CA GLY A 88 -3.91 -1.07 3.24
C GLY A 88 -3.84 0.28 2.56
N MET A 89 -2.75 0.97 2.83
CA MET A 89 -2.40 2.24 2.22
C MET A 89 -0.93 2.20 1.85
N ASP A 90 -0.61 2.77 0.70
CA ASP A 90 0.75 2.87 0.18
C ASP A 90 0.93 4.27 -0.40
N ILE A 91 1.96 4.98 0.02
CA ILE A 91 2.35 6.26 -0.54
C ILE A 91 3.87 6.31 -0.73
N SER A 92 4.26 6.78 -1.90
CA SER A 92 5.65 7.03 -2.25
C SER A 92 5.81 8.40 -2.91
N VAL A 93 6.77 9.17 -2.39
CA VAL A 93 7.17 10.47 -2.90
C VAL A 93 8.66 10.40 -3.24
N ASP A 94 8.99 10.80 -4.46
CA ASP A 94 10.36 10.82 -4.96
C ASP A 94 10.87 12.26 -5.03
N TYR A 95 12.19 12.42 -5.06
CA TYR A 95 12.86 13.70 -5.30
C TYR A 95 13.87 13.57 -6.44
N ALA A 96 13.92 14.58 -7.31
CA ALA A 96 14.95 14.72 -8.33
C ALA A 96 15.32 16.19 -8.57
N ASP A 97 16.59 16.53 -8.76
CA ASP A 97 17.02 17.90 -9.09
C ASP A 97 18.02 17.99 -10.25
N LYS A 98 18.32 19.23 -10.64
CA LYS A 98 19.27 19.56 -11.73
C LYS A 98 20.72 19.18 -11.42
N GLN A 99 21.06 18.92 -10.17
CA GLN A 99 22.40 18.46 -9.77
C GLN A 99 22.52 16.94 -9.90
N GLY A 100 21.43 16.25 -10.24
CA GLY A 100 21.38 14.80 -10.37
C GLY A 100 21.16 14.07 -9.05
N ASN A 101 20.76 14.78 -7.98
CA ASN A 101 20.33 14.11 -6.77
C ASN A 101 18.98 13.45 -7.04
N VAL A 102 18.90 12.14 -6.79
CA VAL A 102 17.67 11.35 -6.93
C VAL A 102 17.57 10.41 -5.75
N PHE A 103 16.44 10.41 -5.07
CA PHE A 103 16.15 9.50 -3.97
C PHE A 103 14.65 9.45 -3.66
N GLU A 104 14.24 8.35 -3.04
CA GLU A 104 12.90 8.22 -2.46
C GLU A 104 12.85 9.10 -1.20
N LEU A 105 12.02 10.14 -1.23
CA LEU A 105 11.85 11.11 -0.16
C LEU A 105 11.00 10.54 0.98
N LEU A 106 9.95 9.82 0.62
CA LEU A 106 9.10 9.09 1.56
C LEU A 106 8.59 7.81 0.90
N HIS A 107 8.59 6.72 1.67
CA HIS A 107 7.75 5.56 1.43
C HIS A 107 7.05 5.21 2.74
N PHE A 108 5.76 4.92 2.64
CA PHE A 108 4.98 4.44 3.76
C PHE A 108 3.93 3.42 3.28
N GLU A 109 4.09 2.18 3.70
CA GLU A 109 3.13 1.10 3.49
C GLU A 109 2.58 0.57 4.83
N TRP A 110 1.26 0.49 4.94
CA TRP A 110 0.61 -0.11 6.11
C TRP A 110 -0.61 -0.96 5.73
N ASP A 111 -0.55 -2.22 6.15
CA ASP A 111 -1.50 -3.29 5.89
C ASP A 111 -2.20 -3.74 7.16
N GLY A 112 -3.50 -4.02 7.11
CA GLY A 112 -4.24 -4.57 8.24
C GLY A 112 -5.43 -5.43 7.87
N PHE A 113 -5.81 -6.31 8.79
CA PHE A 113 -6.99 -7.19 8.68
C PHE A 113 -8.24 -6.64 9.38
N PHE A 114 -8.14 -5.45 9.98
CA PHE A 114 -9.23 -4.80 10.71
C PHE A 114 -9.43 -3.38 10.17
N PHE A 115 -10.55 -3.16 9.51
CA PHE A 115 -10.85 -1.89 8.85
C PHE A 115 -10.71 -0.68 9.77
N ASP A 116 -11.24 -0.74 11.00
CA ASP A 116 -11.19 0.40 11.92
C ASP A 116 -9.76 0.76 12.33
N LYS A 117 -8.87 -0.23 12.48
CA LYS A 117 -7.44 0.00 12.77
C LYS A 117 -6.72 0.61 11.58
N VAL A 118 -7.01 0.13 10.37
CA VAL A 118 -6.46 0.70 9.14
C VAL A 118 -6.93 2.14 8.97
N LEU A 119 -8.20 2.43 9.28
CA LEU A 119 -8.75 3.78 9.21
C LEU A 119 -8.15 4.72 10.27
N GLU A 120 -7.88 4.22 11.48
CA GLU A 120 -7.16 4.98 12.51
C GLU A 120 -5.72 5.30 12.07
N MET A 121 -4.99 4.30 11.58
CA MET A 121 -3.63 4.47 11.05
C MET A 121 -3.62 5.48 9.90
N LYS A 122 -4.57 5.38 8.97
CA LYS A 122 -4.74 6.33 7.87
C LYS A 122 -4.83 7.76 8.40
N ARG A 123 -5.71 8.03 9.37
CA ARG A 123 -5.85 9.37 9.95
C ARG A 123 -4.57 9.88 10.62
N GLN A 124 -3.82 9.00 11.29
CA GLN A 124 -2.53 9.38 11.90
C GLN A 124 -1.52 9.79 10.83
N VAL A 125 -1.43 9.03 9.74
CA VAL A 125 -0.51 9.30 8.63
C VAL A 125 -0.93 10.57 7.87
N GLU A 126 -2.23 10.77 7.61
CA GLU A 126 -2.75 11.99 6.97
C GLU A 126 -2.42 13.24 7.78
N ALA A 127 -2.50 13.17 9.11
CA ALA A 127 -2.18 14.29 9.99
C ALA A 127 -0.69 14.67 9.97
N VAL A 128 0.20 13.70 9.71
CA VAL A 128 1.63 13.98 9.51
C VAL A 128 1.85 14.56 8.12
N ILE A 129 1.33 13.89 7.08
CA ILE A 129 1.50 14.28 5.67
C ILE A 129 1.00 15.72 5.41
N SER A 130 -0.09 16.14 6.05
CA SER A 130 -0.65 17.49 5.84
C SER A 130 0.27 18.62 6.30
N GLU A 131 1.19 18.34 7.23
CA GLU A 131 2.11 19.32 7.80
C GLU A 131 3.49 19.31 7.14
N ILE A 132 3.73 18.40 6.18
CA ILE A 132 5.02 18.27 5.52
C ILE A 132 5.25 19.42 4.53
N ASP A 133 6.35 20.15 4.73
CA ASP A 133 6.99 20.96 3.69
C ASP A 133 7.97 20.08 2.91
N TRP A 134 7.51 19.54 1.78
CA TRP A 134 8.27 18.60 0.97
C TRP A 134 9.58 19.18 0.43
N ASP A 135 9.58 20.44 0.00
CA ASP A 135 10.75 21.09 -0.59
C ASP A 135 11.82 21.34 0.49
N LYS A 136 11.40 21.72 1.71
CA LYS A 136 12.30 21.86 2.86
C LYS A 136 12.83 20.51 3.32
N GLY A 137 11.97 19.53 3.54
CA GLY A 137 12.37 18.22 4.05
C GLY A 137 13.29 17.46 3.09
N ALA A 138 13.12 17.63 1.77
CA ALA A 138 14.05 17.06 0.80
C ALA A 138 15.48 17.60 0.93
N LYS A 139 15.63 18.90 1.17
CA LYS A 139 16.95 19.52 1.41
C LYS A 139 17.57 18.99 2.70
N GLU A 140 16.79 18.91 3.77
CA GLU A 140 17.26 18.36 5.05
C GLU A 140 17.67 16.89 4.95
N MET A 141 16.90 16.05 4.24
CA MET A 141 17.28 14.66 3.99
C MET A 141 18.55 14.53 3.15
N LEU A 142 18.74 15.40 2.17
CA LEU A 142 19.93 15.43 1.33
C LEU A 142 21.18 15.85 2.13
N GLU A 143 21.05 16.82 3.03
CA GLU A 143 22.13 17.22 3.95
C GLU A 143 22.53 16.08 4.90
N ARG A 144 21.57 15.22 5.26
CA ARG A 144 21.76 14.07 6.15
C ARG A 144 21.95 12.74 5.41
N LYS A 145 22.31 12.78 4.11
CA LYS A 145 22.42 11.60 3.24
C LYS A 145 23.31 10.50 3.81
N ASP A 146 24.40 10.87 4.46
CA ASP A 146 25.37 9.92 5.05
C ASP A 146 24.77 9.10 6.21
N GLU A 147 23.66 9.55 6.81
CA GLU A 147 23.00 8.82 7.91
C GLU A 147 22.16 7.63 7.42
N TRP A 148 21.65 7.69 6.19
CA TRP A 148 20.64 6.74 5.72
C TRP A 148 21.01 6.03 4.42
N HIS A 149 21.74 6.66 3.51
CA HIS A 149 21.93 6.13 2.14
C HIS A 149 22.67 4.79 2.09
N SER A 150 23.53 4.50 3.07
CA SER A 150 24.23 3.22 3.17
C SER A 150 23.47 2.13 3.94
N LEU A 151 22.32 2.47 4.53
CA LEU A 151 21.49 1.50 5.25
C LEU A 151 20.84 0.54 4.26
N ASP A 152 20.49 -0.65 4.75
CA ASP A 152 19.66 -1.58 3.99
C ASP A 152 18.22 -1.05 3.86
N PHE A 153 17.38 -1.79 3.15
CA PHE A 153 16.00 -1.39 2.89
C PHE A 153 15.23 -1.04 4.17
N PHE A 154 15.31 -1.88 5.20
CA PHE A 154 14.59 -1.66 6.45
C PHE A 154 15.19 -0.53 7.28
N GLY A 155 16.52 -0.37 7.28
CA GLY A 155 17.18 0.75 7.95
C GLY A 155 16.85 2.09 7.30
N GLN A 156 16.78 2.16 5.97
CA GLN A 156 16.34 3.36 5.27
C GLN A 156 14.88 3.69 5.58
N SER A 157 14.00 2.69 5.56
CA SER A 157 12.61 2.82 5.96
C SER A 157 12.52 3.41 7.38
N ASP A 158 13.06 2.71 8.38
CA ASP A 158 13.01 3.13 9.80
C ASP A 158 13.56 4.55 10.01
N TRP A 159 14.67 4.92 9.33
CA TRP A 159 15.22 6.27 9.40
C TRP A 159 14.27 7.31 8.82
N LYS A 160 13.65 7.04 7.67
CA LYS A 160 12.70 7.97 7.02
C LYS A 160 11.43 8.13 7.83
N GLN A 161 10.85 7.06 8.37
CA GLN A 161 9.66 7.23 9.22
C GLN A 161 9.98 8.01 10.48
N ALA A 162 11.14 7.79 11.11
CA ALA A 162 11.59 8.61 12.23
C ALA A 162 11.80 10.07 11.84
N PHE A 163 12.41 10.34 10.68
CA PHE A 163 12.64 11.69 10.15
C PHE A 163 11.32 12.45 9.96
N TRP A 164 10.30 11.81 9.39
CA TRP A 164 9.00 12.42 9.13
C TRP A 164 8.05 12.40 10.34
N GLY A 165 8.38 11.70 11.42
CA GLY A 165 7.48 11.50 12.55
C GLY A 165 6.31 10.54 12.23
N LEU A 166 6.52 9.62 11.28
CA LEU A 166 5.55 8.61 10.91
C LEU A 166 5.65 7.37 11.82
N PRO A 167 4.55 6.63 11.99
CA PRO A 167 4.59 5.32 12.65
C PRO A 167 5.41 4.33 11.82
N LYS A 168 5.77 3.18 12.44
CA LYS A 168 6.43 2.10 11.71
C LYS A 168 5.51 1.53 10.62
N GLU A 169 6.11 1.22 9.48
CA GLU A 169 5.44 0.49 8.41
C GLU A 169 5.03 -0.91 8.85
N GLN A 170 4.00 -1.45 8.21
CA GLN A 170 3.53 -2.82 8.43
C GLN A 170 3.06 -3.38 7.10
N PHE A 171 3.82 -4.29 6.51
CA PHE A 171 3.54 -4.81 5.17
C PHE A 171 3.95 -6.28 5.08
N LYS A 172 3.68 -6.91 3.93
CA LYS A 172 3.92 -8.36 3.71
C LYS A 172 3.10 -9.28 4.63
N GLU A 173 2.02 -8.77 5.21
CA GLU A 173 1.11 -9.55 6.04
C GLU A 173 0.40 -10.66 5.25
N VAL A 174 0.62 -11.91 5.65
CA VAL A 174 0.05 -13.12 5.02
C VAL A 174 -1.46 -13.17 5.23
N ILE A 175 -2.23 -13.27 4.14
CA ILE A 175 -3.68 -13.11 4.19
C ILE A 175 -4.44 -14.30 4.80
N TRP A 176 -3.84 -15.48 4.81
CA TRP A 176 -4.49 -16.70 5.30
C TRP A 176 -4.56 -16.77 6.83
N LYS A 177 -5.64 -17.37 7.34
CA LYS A 177 -5.84 -17.72 8.75
C LYS A 177 -5.00 -18.92 9.16
#